data_AF-A0A8S9LRX5-F1
#
_entry.id   AF-A0A8S9LRX5-F1
#
_cell.length_a   1.000
_cell.length_b   1.000
_cell.length_c   1.000
_cell.angle_alpha   90.00
_cell.angle_beta   90.00
_cell.angle_gamma   90.00
#
_symmetry.space_group_name_H-M   'P 1'
#
loop_
_entity.id
_entity.type
_entity.pdbx_description
1 polymer ?
#
loop_
_entity_poly.entity_id
_entity_poly.type
_entity_poly.pdbx_seq_one_letter_code
_entity_poly.pdbx_strand_id
1 'polypeptide(L)'
;MAEAESFVPFQGIKNDIKGRLRCYKHDWISGFRAGFRILAPTTYIFFASAIPVITFGEQLERDTDGKITAVQTLVSTALCGVIHSIIGGQPLLILGVAEPTVIMYTFMFNFAKNRQDLGSNLFLAWTGWVCLWTGLLLFLLAILGACSFINRFTRLAGELFGILIAMLFMQEAIRGIVDEFGVPGRTNPRSAQFQPAWVFANGMFGLVLSFGLLYTALKSREARSWRFGAGKKPLVFILGAARMDSLYNTFKEEDGFLYMTYSTEKTFG
;
A
#
# COMPACT_ATOMS: atom_id res chain seq x y z
N MET A 1 -9.68 -14.03 36.21
CA MET A 1 -9.36 -15.35 35.65
C MET A 1 -9.76 -15.30 34.19
N ALA A 2 -8.79 -15.17 33.28
CA ALA A 2 -9.07 -15.28 31.86
C ALA A 2 -9.24 -16.77 31.58
N GLU A 3 -10.45 -17.19 31.19
CA GLU A 3 -10.69 -18.54 30.70
C GLU A 3 -9.71 -18.82 29.57
N ALA A 4 -8.96 -19.91 29.71
CA ALA A 4 -8.19 -20.47 28.62
C ALA A 4 -9.20 -20.95 27.57
N GLU A 5 -9.50 -20.11 26.58
CA GLU A 5 -10.18 -20.57 25.38
C GLU A 5 -9.40 -21.78 24.87
N SER A 6 -10.06 -22.94 24.89
CA SER A 6 -9.48 -24.18 24.40
C SER A 6 -9.08 -23.94 22.95
N PHE A 7 -7.80 -24.09 22.70
CA PHE A 7 -7.21 -23.87 21.39
C PHE A 7 -7.71 -24.94 20.42
N VAL A 8 -8.83 -24.67 19.75
CA VAL A 8 -9.37 -25.55 18.72
C VAL A 8 -8.78 -25.10 17.39
N PRO A 9 -7.84 -25.86 16.79
CA PRO A 9 -7.31 -25.52 15.46
C PRO A 9 -8.47 -25.40 14.47
N PHE A 10 -8.35 -24.46 13.52
CA PHE A 10 -9.37 -24.11 12.52
C PHE A 10 -10.64 -23.40 13.01
N GLN A 11 -10.84 -23.19 14.31
CA GLN A 11 -12.07 -22.54 14.79
C GLN A 11 -12.17 -21.07 14.34
N GLY A 12 -11.05 -20.33 14.35
CA GLY A 12 -10.99 -18.96 13.83
C GLY A 12 -11.37 -18.87 12.36
N ILE A 13 -10.76 -19.71 11.50
CA ILE A 13 -11.05 -19.75 10.06
C ILE A 13 -12.53 -20.05 9.78
N LYS A 14 -13.12 -21.01 10.50
CA LYS A 14 -14.54 -21.36 10.33
C LYS A 14 -15.46 -20.18 10.68
N ASN A 15 -15.14 -19.45 11.76
CA ASN A 15 -15.91 -18.29 12.18
C ASN A 15 -15.81 -17.16 11.16
N ASP A 16 -14.62 -16.89 10.65
CA ASP A 16 -14.37 -15.85 9.64
C ASP A 16 -15.14 -16.14 8.34
N ILE A 17 -15.08 -17.39 7.85
CA ILE A 17 -15.83 -17.83 6.66
C ILE A 17 -17.34 -17.68 6.87
N LYS A 18 -17.85 -18.13 8.03
CA LYS A 18 -19.28 -18.05 8.34
C LYS A 18 -19.77 -16.60 8.44
N GLY A 19 -18.96 -15.71 9.00
CA GLY A 19 -19.24 -14.27 9.02
C GLY A 19 -19.29 -13.69 7.62
N ARG A 20 -18.26 -13.96 6.80
CA ARG A 20 -18.15 -13.39 5.45
C ARG A 20 -19.23 -13.89 4.50
N LEU A 21 -19.57 -15.18 4.54
CA LEU A 21 -20.59 -15.79 3.66
C LEU A 21 -21.97 -15.15 3.80
N ARG A 22 -22.32 -14.63 4.99
CA ARG A 22 -23.61 -13.95 5.22
C ARG A 22 -23.71 -12.64 4.44
N CYS A 23 -22.65 -11.83 4.47
CA CYS A 23 -22.61 -10.52 3.82
C CYS A 23 -22.25 -10.61 2.33
N TYR A 24 -21.55 -11.67 1.89
CA TYR A 24 -21.05 -11.79 0.52
C TYR A 24 -22.15 -11.63 -0.54
N LYS A 25 -23.32 -12.25 -0.34
CA LYS A 25 -24.45 -12.10 -1.28
C LYS A 25 -24.96 -10.66 -1.34
N HIS A 26 -25.00 -9.98 -0.20
CA HIS A 26 -25.47 -8.60 -0.12
C HIS A 26 -24.50 -7.63 -0.81
N ASP A 27 -23.18 -7.86 -0.70
CA ASP A 27 -22.16 -7.03 -1.34
C ASP A 27 -22.31 -6.97 -2.86
N TRP A 28 -22.57 -8.12 -3.50
CA TRP A 28 -22.79 -8.17 -4.95
C TRP A 28 -24.06 -7.42 -5.36
N ILE A 29 -25.17 -7.65 -4.66
CA ILE A 29 -26.45 -6.98 -4.95
C ILE A 29 -26.31 -5.46 -4.78
N SER A 30 -25.67 -5.03 -3.69
CA SER A 30 -25.41 -3.62 -3.39
C SER A 30 -24.45 -2.97 -4.38
N GLY A 31 -23.43 -3.71 -4.81
CA GLY A 31 -22.49 -3.28 -5.85
C GLY A 31 -23.17 -3.02 -7.19
N PHE A 32 -24.05 -3.92 -7.65
CA PHE A 32 -24.83 -3.70 -8.87
C PHE A 32 -25.83 -2.54 -8.74
N ARG A 33 -26.46 -2.38 -7.56
CA ARG A 33 -27.41 -1.28 -7.30
C ARG A 33 -26.75 0.10 -7.27
N ALA A 34 -25.46 0.17 -6.91
CA ALA A 34 -24.70 1.42 -6.89
C ALA A 34 -24.48 2.02 -8.30
N GLY A 35 -24.49 1.19 -9.36
CA GLY A 35 -24.38 1.63 -10.75
C GLY A 35 -23.19 2.56 -10.99
N PHE A 36 -23.42 3.72 -11.62
CA PHE A 36 -22.38 4.71 -11.92
C PHE A 36 -21.80 5.42 -10.68
N ARG A 37 -22.41 5.29 -9.50
CA ARG A 37 -21.95 5.97 -8.28
C ARG A 37 -20.62 5.42 -7.75
N ILE A 38 -20.29 4.16 -8.10
CA ILE A 38 -19.06 3.49 -7.67
C ILE A 38 -17.84 3.93 -8.49
N LEU A 39 -18.02 4.45 -9.71
CA LEU A 39 -16.92 4.80 -10.60
C LEU A 39 -16.00 5.86 -10.00
N ALA A 40 -16.56 6.92 -9.40
CA ALA A 40 -15.74 7.99 -8.81
C ALA A 40 -14.82 7.49 -7.67
N PRO A 41 -15.33 6.75 -6.66
CA PRO A 41 -14.49 6.09 -5.67
C PRO A 41 -13.48 5.10 -6.25
N THR A 42 -13.89 4.26 -7.20
CA THR A 42 -12.99 3.26 -7.81
C THR A 42 -11.85 3.91 -8.57
N THR A 43 -12.13 4.94 -9.38
CA THR A 43 -11.09 5.69 -10.11
C THR A 43 -10.14 6.39 -9.14
N TYR A 44 -10.65 6.95 -8.03
CA TYR A 44 -9.79 7.56 -7.02
C TYR A 44 -8.87 6.56 -6.34
N ILE A 45 -9.41 5.46 -5.84
CA ILE A 45 -8.62 4.42 -5.17
C ILE A 45 -7.63 3.78 -6.14
N PHE A 46 -8.00 3.62 -7.43
CA PHE A 46 -7.09 3.14 -8.46
C PHE A 46 -5.84 4.02 -8.59
N PHE A 47 -5.99 5.34 -8.72
CA PHE A 47 -4.82 6.22 -8.79
C PHE A 47 -4.07 6.31 -7.47
N ALA A 48 -4.79 6.31 -6.34
CA ALA A 48 -4.19 6.35 -5.01
C ALA A 48 -3.35 5.10 -4.71
N SER A 49 -3.71 3.93 -5.25
CA SER A 49 -2.95 2.68 -5.09
C SER A 49 -1.92 2.46 -6.19
N ALA A 50 -2.19 2.87 -7.42
CA ALA A 50 -1.25 2.67 -8.54
C ALA A 50 0.01 3.52 -8.41
N ILE A 51 -0.10 4.78 -7.97
CA ILE A 51 1.05 5.69 -7.86
C ILE A 51 2.13 5.12 -6.91
N PRO A 52 1.82 4.75 -5.65
CA PRO A 52 2.80 4.15 -4.75
C PRO A 52 3.41 2.85 -5.29
N VAL A 53 2.61 2.03 -5.96
CA VAL A 53 3.08 0.75 -6.52
C VAL A 53 4.07 0.96 -7.66
N ILE A 54 3.86 1.98 -8.50
CA ILE A 54 4.79 2.34 -9.57
C ILE A 54 6.08 2.89 -8.96
N THR A 55 6.00 3.80 -8.00
CA THR A 55 7.20 4.39 -7.37
C THR A 55 8.04 3.33 -6.65
N PHE A 56 7.40 2.44 -5.88
CA PHE A 56 8.09 1.33 -5.23
C PHE A 56 8.58 0.26 -6.21
N GLY A 57 7.85 0.05 -7.30
CA GLY A 57 8.26 -0.83 -8.38
C GLY A 57 9.53 -0.32 -9.06
N GLU A 58 9.63 0.99 -9.30
CA GLU A 58 10.82 1.62 -9.86
C GLU A 58 12.00 1.57 -8.86
N GLN A 59 11.74 1.80 -7.58
CA GLN A 59 12.74 1.64 -6.53
C GLN A 59 13.29 0.20 -6.48
N LEU A 60 12.42 -0.81 -6.54
CA LEU A 60 12.83 -2.22 -6.65
C LEU A 60 13.65 -2.49 -7.90
N GLU A 61 13.27 -1.91 -9.04
CA GLU A 61 14.02 -2.05 -10.28
C GLU A 61 15.43 -1.46 -10.16
N ARG A 62 15.55 -0.27 -9.55
CA ARG A 62 16.81 0.38 -9.23
C ARG A 62 17.66 -0.41 -8.23
N ASP A 63 17.07 -1.01 -7.21
CA ASP A 63 17.82 -1.73 -6.18
C ASP A 63 18.20 -3.17 -6.59
N THR A 64 17.43 -3.81 -7.47
CA THR A 64 17.60 -5.24 -7.83
C THR A 64 18.31 -5.50 -9.16
N ASP A 65 19.09 -4.55 -9.69
CA ASP A 65 19.77 -4.73 -10.99
C ASP A 65 18.80 -5.04 -12.15
N GLY A 66 17.58 -4.49 -12.09
CA GLY A 66 16.54 -4.72 -13.10
C GLY A 66 15.96 -6.13 -13.09
N LYS A 67 16.23 -6.93 -12.05
CA LYS A 67 15.70 -8.30 -11.91
C LYS A 67 14.22 -8.31 -11.59
N ILE A 68 13.74 -7.35 -10.79
CA ILE A 68 12.32 -7.09 -10.52
C ILE A 68 11.97 -5.74 -11.13
N THR A 69 11.03 -5.71 -12.07
CA THR A 69 10.65 -4.48 -12.75
C THR A 69 9.39 -3.86 -12.17
N ALA A 70 9.19 -2.56 -12.38
CA ALA A 70 7.99 -1.85 -11.90
C ALA A 70 6.69 -2.48 -12.43
N VAL A 71 6.72 -2.97 -13.68
CA VAL A 71 5.58 -3.63 -14.32
C VAL A 71 5.24 -4.96 -13.64
N GLN A 72 6.25 -5.76 -13.27
CA GLN A 72 6.01 -7.02 -12.55
C GLN A 72 5.35 -6.79 -11.19
N THR A 73 5.80 -5.75 -10.48
CA THR A 73 5.21 -5.33 -9.19
C THR A 73 3.77 -4.86 -9.35
N LEU A 74 3.47 -4.11 -10.41
CA LEU A 74 2.11 -3.67 -10.73
C LEU A 74 1.19 -4.84 -11.05
N VAL A 75 1.64 -5.77 -11.92
CA VAL A 75 0.86 -6.96 -12.29
C VAL A 75 0.63 -7.85 -11.06
N SER A 76 1.65 -8.04 -10.21
CA SER A 76 1.50 -8.81 -8.97
C SER A 76 0.46 -8.19 -8.05
N THR A 77 0.51 -6.87 -7.83
CA THR A 77 -0.46 -6.16 -6.98
C THR A 77 -1.88 -6.24 -7.56
N ALA A 78 -2.03 -6.10 -8.88
CA ALA A 78 -3.32 -6.21 -9.55
C ALA A 78 -3.93 -7.63 -9.41
N LEU A 79 -3.14 -8.68 -9.65
CA LEU A 79 -3.58 -10.06 -9.50
C LEU A 79 -3.95 -10.39 -8.06
N CYS A 80 -3.10 -10.01 -7.09
CA CYS A 80 -3.38 -10.21 -5.67
C CYS A 80 -4.62 -9.41 -5.23
N GLY A 81 -4.82 -8.19 -5.74
CA GLY A 81 -6.00 -7.37 -5.47
C GLY A 81 -7.30 -7.97 -6.00
N VAL A 82 -7.30 -8.54 -7.22
CA VAL A 82 -8.46 -9.24 -7.78
C VAL A 82 -8.78 -10.52 -7.01
N ILE A 83 -7.77 -11.32 -6.67
CA ILE A 83 -7.95 -12.54 -5.89
C ILE A 83 -8.48 -12.19 -4.48
N HIS A 84 -7.91 -11.16 -3.84
CA HIS A 84 -8.32 -10.73 -2.52
C HIS A 84 -9.71 -10.09 -2.49
N SER A 85 -10.14 -9.37 -3.54
CA SER A 85 -11.48 -8.79 -3.57
C SER A 85 -12.59 -9.85 -3.68
N ILE A 86 -12.29 -10.99 -4.30
CA ILE A 86 -13.24 -12.11 -4.46
C ILE A 86 -13.22 -13.03 -3.22
N ILE A 87 -12.04 -13.41 -2.73
CA ILE A 87 -11.87 -14.46 -1.70
C ILE A 87 -11.63 -13.87 -0.30
N GLY A 88 -11.24 -12.60 -0.20
CA GLY A 88 -10.83 -11.97 1.05
C GLY A 88 -11.96 -11.80 2.08
N GLY A 89 -11.57 -11.84 3.35
CA GLY A 89 -12.47 -11.59 4.48
C GLY A 89 -12.89 -10.12 4.64
N GLN A 90 -12.12 -9.19 4.07
CA GLN A 90 -12.35 -7.74 4.20
C GLN A 90 -12.17 -7.04 2.84
N PRO A 91 -13.24 -6.88 2.04
CA PRO A 91 -13.14 -6.35 0.66
C PRO A 91 -12.73 -4.87 0.59
N LEU A 92 -12.87 -4.13 1.68
CA LEU A 92 -12.44 -2.73 1.80
C LEU A 92 -10.93 -2.58 2.07
N LEU A 93 -10.19 -3.68 2.28
CA LEU A 93 -8.75 -3.65 2.46
C LEU A 93 -8.06 -3.39 1.11
N ILE A 94 -7.26 -2.34 1.04
CA ILE A 94 -6.46 -2.00 -0.14
C ILE A 94 -5.15 -2.76 -0.06
N LEU A 95 -4.98 -3.74 -0.95
CA LEU A 95 -3.73 -4.47 -1.06
C LEU A 95 -2.72 -3.66 -1.87
N GLY A 96 -1.48 -3.59 -1.40
CA GLY A 96 -0.42 -2.84 -2.06
C GLY A 96 0.95 -3.25 -1.56
N VAL A 97 1.98 -2.85 -2.30
CA VAL A 97 3.36 -2.99 -1.87
C VAL A 97 3.68 -1.86 -0.90
N ALA A 98 4.22 -2.21 0.25
CA ALA A 98 4.68 -1.27 1.25
C ALA A 98 6.21 -1.21 1.25
N GLU A 99 6.74 -0.09 1.74
CA GLU A 99 8.19 0.13 1.81
C GLU A 99 8.97 -0.95 2.58
N PRO A 100 8.49 -1.47 3.73
CA PRO A 100 9.21 -2.55 4.42
C PRO A 100 9.39 -3.79 3.55
N THR A 101 8.43 -4.06 2.65
CA THR A 101 8.57 -5.12 1.66
C THR A 101 9.69 -4.79 0.68
N VAL A 102 9.73 -3.58 0.13
CA VAL A 102 10.81 -3.14 -0.78
C VAL A 102 12.18 -3.30 -0.14
N ILE A 103 12.35 -2.80 1.10
CA ILE A 103 13.61 -2.92 1.86
C ILE A 103 14.02 -4.37 2.05
N MET A 104 13.07 -5.25 2.39
CA MET A 104 13.35 -6.69 2.55
C MET A 104 13.82 -7.33 1.24
N TYR A 105 13.18 -7.00 0.11
CA TYR A 105 13.60 -7.50 -1.21
C TYR A 105 14.98 -6.97 -1.61
N THR A 106 15.30 -5.70 -1.33
CA THR A 106 16.63 -5.13 -1.54
C THR A 106 17.68 -5.83 -0.67
N PHE A 107 17.38 -6.10 0.60
CA PHE A 107 18.27 -6.85 1.48
C PHE A 107 18.49 -8.28 0.98
N MET A 108 17.42 -8.97 0.59
CA MET A 108 17.44 -10.29 -0.02
C MET A 108 18.31 -10.32 -1.28
N PHE A 109 18.21 -9.31 -2.13
CA PHE A 109 19.01 -9.18 -3.34
C PHE A 109 20.50 -8.99 -3.00
N ASN A 110 20.82 -8.08 -2.09
CA ASN A 110 22.19 -7.85 -1.63
C ASN A 110 22.79 -9.11 -0.98
N PHE A 111 22.00 -9.86 -0.20
CA PHE A 111 22.40 -11.13 0.38
C PHE A 111 22.73 -12.18 -0.69
N ALA A 112 21.88 -12.30 -1.72
CA ALA A 112 22.10 -13.22 -2.83
C ALA A 112 23.33 -12.84 -3.66
N LYS A 113 23.53 -11.54 -3.92
CA LYS A 113 24.65 -11.00 -4.70
C LYS A 113 26.00 -11.19 -4.01
N ASN A 114 26.04 -11.07 -2.68
CA ASN A 114 27.26 -11.22 -1.90
C ASN A 114 27.68 -12.69 -1.69
N ARG A 115 26.84 -13.67 -2.05
CA ARG A 115 27.18 -15.09 -2.00
C ARG A 115 27.60 -15.60 -3.37
N GLN A 116 28.78 -16.22 -3.42
CA GLN A 116 29.34 -16.81 -4.63
C GLN A 116 28.49 -17.96 -5.18
N ASP A 117 27.80 -18.71 -4.32
CA ASP A 117 27.01 -19.90 -4.72
C ASP A 117 25.66 -19.57 -5.38
N LEU A 118 25.10 -18.39 -5.10
CA LEU A 118 23.74 -18.02 -5.52
C LEU A 118 23.79 -17.05 -6.70
N GLY A 119 24.66 -16.04 -6.62
CA GLY A 119 24.78 -15.00 -7.65
C GLY A 119 23.48 -14.23 -7.92
N SER A 120 23.56 -13.28 -8.86
CA SER A 120 22.40 -12.45 -9.24
C SER A 120 21.39 -13.18 -10.15
N ASN A 121 21.79 -14.29 -10.78
CA ASN A 121 20.94 -15.01 -11.74
C ASN A 121 19.96 -15.97 -11.07
N LEU A 122 20.32 -16.57 -9.92
CA LEU A 122 19.40 -17.46 -9.17
C LEU A 122 18.53 -16.71 -8.15
N PHE A 123 18.66 -15.39 -8.04
CA PHE A 123 17.90 -14.57 -7.10
C PHE A 123 16.37 -14.76 -7.21
N LEU A 124 15.82 -14.83 -8.43
CA LEU A 124 14.37 -15.03 -8.64
C LEU A 124 13.90 -16.39 -8.09
N ALA A 125 14.63 -17.46 -8.40
CA ALA A 125 14.27 -18.81 -7.95
C ALA A 125 14.38 -18.93 -6.43
N TRP A 126 15.43 -18.35 -5.84
CA TRP A 126 15.60 -18.31 -4.39
C TRP A 126 14.49 -17.52 -3.70
N THR A 127 14.11 -16.36 -4.25
CA THR A 127 13.00 -15.56 -3.75
C THR A 127 11.69 -16.35 -3.79
N GLY A 128 11.45 -17.14 -4.85
CA GLY A 128 10.31 -18.06 -4.93
C GLY A 128 10.29 -19.08 -3.78
N TRP A 129 11.45 -19.63 -3.40
CA TRP A 129 11.55 -20.55 -2.27
C TRP A 129 11.27 -19.86 -0.93
N VAL A 130 11.77 -18.65 -0.74
CA VAL A 130 11.46 -17.83 0.45
C VAL A 130 9.96 -17.54 0.54
N CYS A 131 9.31 -17.21 -0.58
CA CYS A 131 7.86 -17.00 -0.63
C CYS A 131 7.07 -18.27 -0.30
N LEU A 132 7.55 -19.45 -0.74
CA LEU A 132 6.91 -20.73 -0.42
C LEU A 132 6.96 -21.01 1.10
N TRP A 133 8.11 -20.84 1.74
CA TRP A 133 8.24 -20.97 3.19
C TRP A 133 7.41 -19.94 3.96
N THR A 134 7.39 -18.71 3.48
CA THR A 134 6.57 -17.65 4.06
C THR A 134 5.08 -18.01 3.99
N GLY A 135 4.60 -18.51 2.86
CA GLY A 135 3.23 -19.00 2.70
C GLY A 135 2.90 -20.17 3.62
N LEU A 136 3.81 -21.14 3.77
CA LEU A 136 3.65 -22.27 4.69
C LEU A 136 3.56 -21.80 6.15
N LEU A 137 4.43 -20.88 6.57
CA LEU A 137 4.40 -20.30 7.91
C LEU A 137 3.11 -19.51 8.18
N LEU A 138 2.64 -18.72 7.20
CA LEU A 138 1.37 -18.01 7.31
C LEU A 138 0.18 -18.96 7.44
N PHE A 139 0.18 -20.06 6.67
CA PHE A 139 -0.86 -21.08 6.77
C PHE A 139 -0.86 -21.76 8.14
N LEU A 140 0.32 -22.09 8.66
CA LEU A 140 0.49 -22.66 10.00
C LEU A 140 0.00 -21.69 11.09
N LEU A 141 0.38 -20.42 11.01
CA LEU A 141 -0.09 -19.38 11.94
C LEU A 141 -1.61 -19.17 11.89
N ALA A 142 -2.22 -19.29 10.71
CA ALA A 142 -3.66 -19.21 10.54
C ALA A 142 -4.40 -20.39 11.20
N ILE A 143 -3.90 -21.62 11.03
CA ILE A 143 -4.45 -22.81 11.71
C ILE A 143 -4.29 -22.68 13.23
N LEU A 144 -3.13 -22.16 13.64
CA LEU A 144 -2.82 -21.91 15.04
C LEU A 144 -3.50 -20.67 15.61
N GLY A 145 -4.45 -20.03 14.93
CA GLY A 145 -5.20 -18.91 15.49
C GLY A 145 -4.35 -17.74 16.00
N ALA A 146 -3.15 -17.53 15.44
CA ALA A 146 -2.24 -16.44 15.82
C ALA A 146 -2.90 -15.06 15.64
N CYS A 147 -3.97 -14.97 14.83
CA CYS A 147 -4.82 -13.80 14.71
C CYS A 147 -5.39 -13.32 16.06
N SER A 148 -5.59 -14.20 17.04
CA SER A 148 -6.00 -13.81 18.41
C SER A 148 -4.99 -12.88 19.11
N PHE A 149 -3.70 -12.96 18.74
CA PHE A 149 -2.65 -12.11 19.27
C PHE A 149 -2.77 -10.66 18.79
N ILE A 150 -3.46 -10.39 17.67
CA ILE A 150 -3.63 -9.02 17.17
C ILE A 150 -4.35 -8.12 18.18
N ASN A 151 -5.25 -8.70 18.98
CA ASN A 151 -6.00 -7.97 20.01
C ASN A 151 -5.11 -7.52 21.18
N ARG A 152 -3.88 -8.02 21.27
CA ARG A 152 -2.88 -7.58 22.24
C ARG A 152 -2.03 -6.41 21.73
N PHE A 153 -2.08 -6.09 20.44
CA PHE A 153 -1.44 -4.88 19.92
C PHE A 153 -2.13 -3.65 20.47
N THR A 154 -1.37 -2.85 21.21
CA THR A 154 -1.87 -1.62 21.81
C THR A 154 -1.96 -0.53 20.75
N ARG A 155 -2.84 0.44 20.99
CA ARG A 155 -2.93 1.68 20.21
C ARG A 155 -1.56 2.34 20.01
N LEU A 156 -0.75 2.40 21.06
CA LEU A 156 0.60 2.97 21.01
C LEU A 156 1.48 2.26 19.97
N ALA A 157 1.42 0.93 19.89
CA ALA A 157 2.17 0.17 18.90
C ALA A 157 1.73 0.52 17.47
N GLY A 158 0.43 0.68 17.25
CA GLY A 158 -0.12 1.10 15.95
C GLY A 158 0.32 2.52 15.55
N GLU A 159 0.27 3.48 16.48
CA GLU A 159 0.72 4.86 16.22
C GLU A 159 2.22 4.93 15.96
N LEU A 160 3.04 4.20 16.72
CA LEU A 160 4.48 4.10 16.50
C LEU A 160 4.82 3.48 15.14
N PHE A 161 4.10 2.41 14.75
CA PHE A 161 4.27 1.80 13.44
C PHE A 161 3.89 2.79 12.32
N GLY A 162 2.81 3.55 12.48
CA GLY A 162 2.41 4.59 11.54
C GLY A 162 3.47 5.69 11.37
N ILE A 163 4.05 6.17 12.47
CA ILE A 163 5.14 7.16 12.44
C ILE A 163 6.40 6.59 11.78
N LEU A 164 6.74 5.32 12.05
CA LEU A 164 7.87 4.65 11.41
C LEU A 164 7.70 4.61 9.89
N ILE A 165 6.54 4.17 9.40
CA ILE A 165 6.25 4.15 7.96
C ILE A 165 6.29 5.55 7.35
N ALA A 166 5.77 6.57 8.06
CA ALA A 166 5.84 7.95 7.58
C ALA A 166 7.29 8.49 7.49
N MET A 167 8.14 8.12 8.45
CA MET A 167 9.55 8.51 8.47
C MET A 167 10.32 7.85 7.33
N LEU A 168 10.11 6.55 7.12
CA LEU A 168 10.70 5.78 6.02
C LEU A 168 10.30 6.37 4.65
N PHE A 169 9.00 6.64 4.45
CA PHE A 169 8.52 7.30 3.22
C PHE A 169 9.17 8.67 2.97
N MET A 170 9.37 9.45 4.03
CA MET A 170 10.02 10.76 3.92
C MET A 170 11.50 10.62 3.54
N GLN A 171 12.20 9.61 4.06
CA GLN A 171 13.59 9.33 3.70
C GLN A 171 13.72 8.94 2.23
N GLU A 172 12.86 8.06 1.74
CA GLU A 172 12.88 7.66 0.33
C GLU A 172 12.47 8.80 -0.61
N ALA A 173 11.54 9.68 -0.19
CA ALA A 173 11.22 10.88 -0.95
C ALA A 173 12.44 11.82 -1.08
N ILE A 174 13.21 12.01 0.00
CA ILE A 174 14.45 12.81 -0.03
C ILE A 174 15.50 12.14 -0.92
N ARG A 175 15.68 10.83 -0.78
CA ARG A 175 16.62 10.05 -1.59
C ARG A 175 16.29 10.12 -3.08
N GLY A 176 15.01 10.01 -3.43
CA GLY A 176 14.54 10.16 -4.81
C GLY A 176 14.86 11.54 -5.42
N ILE A 177 14.75 12.62 -4.63
CA ILE A 177 15.15 13.97 -5.07
C ILE A 177 16.66 14.05 -5.27
N VAL A 178 17.45 13.49 -4.35
CA VAL A 178 18.92 13.49 -4.44
C VAL A 178 19.40 12.70 -5.68
N ASP A 179 18.76 11.56 -5.97
CA ASP A 179 19.08 10.72 -7.11
C ASP A 179 18.89 11.44 -8.46
N GLU A 180 17.97 12.41 -8.54
CA GLU A 180 17.74 13.21 -9.76
C GLU A 180 18.92 14.14 -10.09
N PHE A 181 19.73 14.50 -9.10
CA PHE A 181 21.00 15.23 -9.31
C PHE A 181 22.18 14.31 -9.65
N GLY A 182 21.95 12.99 -9.66
CA GLY A 182 22.95 11.98 -9.97
C GLY A 182 22.85 11.44 -11.41
N VAL A 183 23.94 10.85 -11.90
CA VAL A 183 23.89 10.07 -13.15
C VAL A 183 23.45 8.64 -12.82
N PRO A 184 22.38 8.11 -13.42
CA PRO A 184 21.98 6.72 -13.21
C PRO A 184 23.10 5.77 -13.65
N GLY A 185 23.58 4.93 -12.73
CA GLY A 185 24.73 4.06 -12.93
C GLY A 185 24.55 2.95 -13.98
N ARG A 186 23.32 2.73 -14.48
CA ARG A 186 23.00 1.68 -15.47
C ARG A 186 22.99 2.15 -16.92
N THR A 187 23.21 3.44 -17.16
CA THR A 187 23.07 4.04 -18.48
C THR A 187 24.41 4.49 -19.05
N ASN A 188 24.53 4.45 -20.39
CA ASN A 188 25.77 4.82 -21.07
C ASN A 188 26.18 6.27 -20.72
N PRO A 189 27.32 6.47 -20.02
CA PRO A 189 27.74 7.79 -19.51
C PRO A 189 28.12 8.78 -20.63
N ARG A 190 28.18 8.31 -21.89
CA ARG A 190 28.48 9.13 -23.07
C ARG A 190 27.24 9.73 -23.74
N SER A 191 26.03 9.47 -23.25
CA SER A 191 24.82 10.05 -23.84
C SER A 191 24.65 11.52 -23.42
N ALA A 192 24.17 12.35 -24.35
CA ALA A 192 24.07 13.81 -24.17
C ALA A 192 23.23 14.24 -22.96
N GLN A 193 22.28 13.38 -22.55
CA GLN A 193 21.42 13.55 -21.37
C GLN A 193 22.17 13.53 -20.03
N PHE A 194 23.40 13.01 -19.95
CA PHE A 194 24.20 12.95 -18.71
C PHE A 194 25.34 13.96 -18.65
N GLN A 195 25.33 14.98 -19.51
CA GLN A 195 26.24 16.10 -19.30
C GLN A 195 25.89 16.82 -17.98
N PRO A 196 26.89 17.32 -17.23
CA PRO A 196 26.67 17.90 -15.91
C PRO A 196 25.66 19.05 -15.91
N ALA A 197 25.57 19.83 -16.99
CA ALA A 197 24.58 20.89 -17.14
C ALA A 197 23.13 20.35 -17.22
N TRP A 198 22.90 19.24 -17.93
CA TRP A 198 21.58 18.62 -18.08
C TRP A 198 21.14 17.91 -16.80
N VAL A 199 22.07 17.24 -16.11
CA VAL A 199 21.80 16.58 -14.82
C VAL A 199 21.42 17.63 -13.76
N PHE A 200 22.15 18.74 -13.70
CA PHE A 200 21.81 19.84 -12.81
C PHE A 200 20.44 20.46 -13.14
N ALA A 201 20.14 20.67 -14.42
CA ALA A 201 18.83 21.18 -14.86
C ALA A 201 17.69 20.23 -14.49
N ASN A 202 17.87 18.92 -14.68
CA ASN A 202 16.89 17.90 -14.32
C ASN A 202 16.65 17.86 -12.81
N GLY A 203 17.71 17.87 -12.00
CA GLY A 203 17.60 17.92 -10.54
C GLY A 203 16.85 19.17 -10.06
N MET A 204 17.16 20.35 -10.61
CA MET A 204 16.44 21.59 -10.29
C MET A 204 14.97 21.52 -10.71
N PHE A 205 14.68 20.93 -11.88
CA PHE A 205 13.32 20.72 -12.35
C PHE A 205 12.54 19.76 -11.45
N GLY A 206 13.14 18.64 -11.06
CA GLY A 206 12.57 17.67 -10.11
C GLY A 206 12.27 18.30 -8.75
N LEU A 207 13.16 19.16 -8.26
CA LEU A 207 12.95 19.92 -7.02
C LEU A 207 11.72 20.83 -7.12
N VAL A 208 11.64 21.65 -8.18
CA VAL A 208 10.48 22.55 -8.41
C VAL A 208 9.18 21.76 -8.51
N LEU A 209 9.17 20.66 -9.26
CA LEU A 209 7.99 19.81 -9.40
C LEU A 209 7.58 19.16 -8.07
N SER A 210 8.54 18.67 -7.28
CA SER A 210 8.27 18.03 -5.98
C SER A 210 7.65 19.01 -4.98
N PHE A 211 8.25 20.20 -4.81
CA PHE A 211 7.68 21.22 -3.93
C PHE A 211 6.35 21.78 -4.45
N GLY A 212 6.21 21.93 -5.77
CA GLY A 212 4.95 22.33 -6.41
C GLY A 212 3.82 21.31 -6.18
N LEU A 213 4.12 20.02 -6.33
CA LEU A 213 3.18 18.94 -6.05
C LEU A 213 2.82 18.87 -4.56
N LEU A 214 3.80 19.01 -3.67
CA LEU A 214 3.56 19.03 -2.22
C LEU A 214 2.64 20.21 -1.83
N TYR A 215 2.95 21.41 -2.31
CA TYR A 215 2.15 22.60 -2.05
C TYR A 215 0.72 22.46 -2.57
N THR A 216 0.55 21.99 -3.82
CA THR A 216 -0.78 21.78 -4.40
C THR A 216 -1.55 20.66 -3.71
N ALA A 217 -0.88 19.59 -3.26
CA ALA A 217 -1.49 18.51 -2.48
C ALA A 217 -1.97 19.00 -1.10
N LEU A 218 -1.17 19.79 -0.39
CA LEU A 218 -1.57 20.41 0.88
C LEU A 218 -2.76 21.35 0.70
N LYS A 219 -2.74 22.19 -0.34
CA LYS A 219 -3.88 23.05 -0.68
C LYS A 219 -5.12 22.27 -1.08
N SER A 220 -4.97 21.14 -1.78
CA SER A 220 -6.07 20.24 -2.11
C SER A 220 -6.71 19.65 -0.84
N ARG A 221 -5.91 19.31 0.18
CA ARG A 221 -6.42 18.83 1.47
C ARG A 221 -7.24 19.90 2.21
N GLU A 222 -6.77 21.15 2.18
CA GLU A 222 -7.42 22.32 2.78
C GLU A 222 -8.59 22.87 1.95
N ALA A 223 -8.69 22.53 0.66
CA ALA A 223 -9.74 23.02 -0.23
C ALA A 223 -11.16 22.65 0.23
N ARG A 224 -11.30 21.68 1.15
CA ARG A 224 -12.57 21.33 1.77
C ARG A 224 -13.13 22.41 2.70
N SER A 225 -12.27 23.18 3.38
CA SER A 225 -12.65 24.22 4.34
C SER A 225 -12.74 25.63 3.72
N TRP A 226 -12.47 25.75 2.42
CA TRP A 226 -12.52 27.03 1.72
C TRP A 226 -13.96 27.53 1.55
N ARG A 227 -14.23 28.69 2.16
CA ARG A 227 -15.55 29.35 2.15
C ARG A 227 -15.95 29.92 0.78
N PHE A 228 -15.00 30.12 -0.13
CA PHE A 228 -15.22 30.75 -1.44
C PHE A 228 -15.49 29.76 -2.59
N GLY A 229 -15.63 28.47 -2.30
CA GLY A 229 -16.00 27.45 -3.30
C GLY A 229 -17.51 27.37 -3.48
N ALA A 230 -18.08 28.15 -4.40
CA ALA A 230 -19.50 28.14 -4.74
C ALA A 230 -19.96 26.73 -5.19
N GLY A 231 -20.73 26.03 -4.34
CA GLY A 231 -21.79 25.03 -4.65
C GLY A 231 -21.52 23.80 -5.53
N LYS A 232 -20.51 23.82 -6.41
CA LYS A 232 -20.09 22.75 -7.31
C LYS A 232 -18.56 22.68 -7.21
N LYS A 233 -18.07 21.95 -6.21
CA LYS A 233 -16.64 21.64 -6.09
C LYS A 233 -16.20 20.97 -7.42
N PRO A 234 -15.10 21.39 -8.07
CA PRO A 234 -14.77 20.90 -9.40
C PRO A 234 -14.55 19.38 -9.39
N LEU A 235 -14.85 18.70 -10.51
CA LEU A 235 -14.78 17.25 -10.67
C LEU A 235 -13.42 16.66 -10.23
N VAL A 236 -12.33 17.41 -10.44
CA VAL A 236 -10.96 17.08 -9.98
C VAL A 236 -10.86 17.00 -8.44
N PHE A 237 -11.64 17.81 -7.72
CA PHE A 237 -11.71 17.80 -6.25
C PHE A 237 -12.72 16.78 -5.70
N ILE A 238 -13.71 16.37 -6.50
CA ILE A 238 -14.72 15.37 -6.12
C ILE A 238 -14.18 13.94 -6.18
N LEU A 239 -13.24 13.65 -7.09
CA LEU A 239 -12.53 12.38 -7.09
C LEU A 239 -11.70 12.20 -5.80
N GLY A 240 -11.10 13.28 -5.25
CA GLY A 240 -10.10 13.20 -4.19
C GLY A 240 -10.54 12.84 -2.77
N ALA A 241 -11.79 13.09 -2.36
CA ALA A 241 -12.16 12.90 -0.94
C ALA A 241 -13.66 12.90 -0.65
N ALA A 242 -14.44 13.73 -1.37
CA ALA A 242 -15.83 14.02 -1.00
C ALA A 242 -16.77 12.81 -1.12
N ARG A 243 -16.50 11.88 -2.05
CA ARG A 243 -17.34 10.70 -2.25
C ARG A 243 -16.90 9.49 -1.42
N MET A 244 -15.62 9.42 -1.09
CA MET A 244 -15.10 8.43 -0.12
C MET A 244 -15.60 8.75 1.29
N ASP A 245 -15.68 10.00 1.74
CA ASP A 245 -16.29 10.33 3.05
C ASP A 245 -17.80 10.00 3.07
N SER A 246 -18.52 10.19 1.96
CA SER A 246 -19.94 9.80 1.89
C SER A 246 -20.11 8.29 1.88
N LEU A 247 -19.31 7.54 1.11
CA LEU A 247 -19.31 6.07 1.13
C LEU A 247 -18.82 5.51 2.47
N TYR A 248 -17.79 6.12 3.05
CA TYR A 248 -17.26 5.79 4.37
C TYR A 248 -18.31 6.04 5.44
N ASN A 249 -19.04 7.17 5.41
CA ASN A 249 -20.12 7.43 6.36
C ASN A 249 -21.35 6.53 6.12
N THR A 250 -21.68 6.16 4.87
CA THR A 250 -22.76 5.21 4.56
C THR A 250 -22.40 3.77 4.94
N PHE A 251 -21.13 3.35 4.84
CA PHE A 251 -20.67 2.03 5.28
C PHE A 251 -20.32 1.98 6.78
N LYS A 252 -19.97 3.12 7.40
CA LYS A 252 -19.74 3.28 8.85
C LYS A 252 -21.00 3.05 9.67
N GLU A 253 -22.19 3.27 9.09
CA GLU A 253 -23.47 3.01 9.76
C GLU A 253 -23.91 1.55 9.70
N GLU A 254 -23.45 0.75 8.72
CA GLU A 254 -23.90 -0.65 8.57
C GLU A 254 -22.86 -1.70 8.95
N ASP A 255 -21.55 -1.45 8.88
CA ASP A 255 -20.53 -2.43 9.28
C ASP A 255 -19.28 -1.76 9.86
N GLY A 256 -18.80 -2.32 10.99
CA GLY A 256 -17.72 -1.83 11.85
C GLY A 256 -16.31 -1.74 11.24
N PHE A 257 -16.16 -1.16 10.05
CA PHE A 257 -14.86 -0.88 9.42
C PHE A 257 -14.07 0.24 10.13
N LEU A 258 -14.73 0.98 11.03
CA LEU A 258 -14.14 2.00 11.88
C LEU A 258 -13.46 1.44 13.16
N TYR A 259 -13.37 0.13 13.34
CA TYR A 259 -12.77 -0.44 14.55
C TYR A 259 -11.23 -0.59 14.49
N MET A 260 -10.61 -0.57 13.30
CA MET A 260 -9.15 -0.65 13.20
C MET A 260 -8.42 0.69 13.09
N THR A 261 -9.05 1.74 12.56
CA THR A 261 -8.41 3.07 12.42
C THR A 261 -8.94 4.14 13.39
N TYR A 262 -9.95 3.81 14.20
CA TYR A 262 -10.59 4.75 15.15
C TYR A 262 -10.78 4.17 16.58
N SER A 263 -10.07 3.09 16.94
CA SER A 263 -9.95 2.63 18.34
C SER A 263 -8.97 3.53 19.12
N THR A 264 -9.28 4.83 19.14
CA THR A 264 -8.37 5.92 19.51
C THR A 264 -9.11 7.16 20.01
N GLU A 265 -10.45 7.25 19.96
CA GLU A 265 -11.11 8.46 20.48
C GLU A 265 -12.48 8.31 21.15
N LYS A 266 -13.00 7.09 21.41
CA LYS A 266 -14.20 6.92 22.24
C LYS A 266 -14.14 5.71 23.16
N THR A 267 -13.32 5.80 24.20
CA THR A 267 -13.44 5.04 25.45
C THR A 267 -13.17 5.88 26.70
N PHE A 268 -13.32 7.21 26.60
CA PHE A 268 -13.55 8.09 27.74
C PHE A 268 -14.66 9.07 27.37
N GLY A 269 -15.81 8.91 28.03
CA GLY A 269 -17.06 9.62 27.77
C GLY A 269 -18.24 8.66 27.79
#